data_AF-A0A382GDB3-F1
#
_entry.id   AF-A0A382GDB3-F1
#
_cell.length_a   1.000
_cell.length_b   1.000
_cell.length_c   1.000
_cell.angle_alpha   90.00
_cell.angle_beta   90.00
_cell.angle_gamma   90.00
#
_symmetry.space_group_name_H-M   'P 1'
#
loop_
_entity.id
_entity.type
_entity.pdbx_description
1 polymer ?
#
loop_
_entity_poly.entity_id
_entity_poly.type
_entity_poly.pdbx_seq_one_letter_code
_entity_poly.pdbx_strand_id
1 'polypeptide(L)' 'MEVIVRNNNVEKALRILKKKIKKEGLMTELRERQYYIKPSERRRLAKKRGIKRVAKEKAKRDAMM' A
#
# COMPACT_ATOMS: atom_id res chain seq x y z
N MET A 1 9.10 8.32 10.48
CA MET A 1 7.66 8.49 10.17
C MET A 1 6.95 8.92 11.43
N GLU A 2 6.44 10.15 11.49
CA GLU A 2 5.92 10.73 12.74
C GLU A 2 4.45 11.16 12.60
N VAL A 3 3.70 11.05 13.70
CA VAL A 3 2.32 11.49 13.81
C VAL A 3 2.15 12.25 15.12
N ILE A 4 1.78 13.52 15.02
CA ILE A 4 1.48 14.38 16.16
C ILE A 4 0.02 14.15 16.57
N VAL A 5 -0.19 13.83 17.84
CA VAL A 5 -1.54 13.72 18.42
C VAL A 5 -2.05 15.12 18.70
N ARG A 6 -3.22 15.47 18.15
CA ARG A 6 -3.89 16.75 18.40
C ARG A 6 -5.15 16.50 19.23
N ASN A 7 -5.43 17.40 20.16
CA ASN A 7 -6.65 17.41 20.99
C ASN A 7 -6.88 16.10 21.76
N ASN A 8 -5.80 15.48 22.25
CA ASN A 8 -5.81 14.17 22.91
C ASN A 8 -6.52 13.03 22.12
N ASN A 9 -6.69 13.19 20.80
CA ASN A 9 -7.39 12.20 19.98
C ASN A 9 -6.41 11.16 19.43
N VAL A 10 -6.12 10.17 20.26
CA VAL A 10 -5.17 9.08 19.97
C VAL A 10 -5.70 8.16 18.86
N GLU A 11 -6.99 7.87 18.83
CA GLU A 11 -7.59 6.98 17.83
C GLU A 11 -7.42 7.53 16.41
N LYS A 12 -7.67 8.83 16.23
CA LYS A 12 -7.46 9.50 14.94
C LYS A 12 -5.98 9.49 14.54
N ALA A 13 -5.08 9.70 15.49
CA ALA A 13 -3.64 9.62 15.23
C ALA A 13 -3.22 8.22 14.75
N LEU A 14 -3.72 7.15 15.39
CA LEU A 14 -3.48 5.76 14.97
C LEU A 14 -4.02 5.47 13.57
N ARG A 15 -5.21 5.99 13.23
CA ARG A 15 -5.77 5.84 11.89
C ARG A 15 -4.92 6.54 10.83
N ILE A 16 -4.41 7.73 11.14
CA ILE A 16 -3.51 8.48 10.25
C ILE A 16 -2.20 7.72 10.07
N LEU A 17 -1.60 7.24 11.16
CA LEU A 17 -0.38 6.44 11.14
C LEU A 17 -0.56 5.21 10.24
N LYS A 18 -1.63 4.44 10.47
CA LYS A 18 -1.97 3.26 9.65
C LYS A 18 -2.13 3.61 8.17
N LYS A 19 -2.77 4.74 7.85
CA LYS A 19 -2.93 5.20 6.46
C LYS A 19 -1.59 5.59 5.84
N LYS A 20 -0.72 6.28 6.57
CA LYS A 20 0.63 6.62 6.12
C LYS A 20 1.46 5.34 5.88
N ILE A 21 1.41 4.34 6.77
CA ILE A 21 2.15 3.06 6.64
C ILE A 21 1.73 2.32 5.37
N LYS A 22 0.42 2.30 5.10
CA LYS A 22 -0.13 1.71 3.88
C LYS A 22 0.30 2.46 2.62
N LYS A 23 0.45 3.79 2.70
CA LYS A 23 0.88 4.63 1.55
C LYS A 23 2.35 4.41 1.22
N GLU A 24 3.20 4.28 2.24
CA GLU A 24 4.63 4.02 2.08
C GLU A 24 4.90 2.60 1.55
N GLY A 25 3.95 1.67 1.69
CA GLY A 25 4.10 0.30 1.18
C GLY A 25 5.05 -0.56 2.00
N LEU A 26 5.56 -0.04 3.12
CA LEU A 26 6.56 -0.66 4.01
C LEU A 26 6.22 -2.11 4.37
N MET A 27 4.96 -2.40 4.69
CA MET A 27 4.53 -3.76 5.06
C MET A 27 4.61 -4.76 3.90
N THR A 28 4.44 -4.28 2.67
CA THR A 28 4.58 -5.12 1.46
C THR A 28 6.06 -5.42 1.22
N GLU A 29 6.90 -4.39 1.35
CA GLU A 29 8.33 -4.52 1.18
C GLU A 29 8.97 -5.44 2.23
N LEU A 30 8.58 -5.30 3.50
CA LEU A 30 9.03 -6.20 4.56
C LEU A 30 8.68 -7.66 4.26
N ARG A 31 7.47 -7.94 3.77
CA ARG A 31 7.06 -9.30 3.35
C ARG A 31 7.88 -9.81 2.17
N GLU A 32 8.22 -8.96 1.20
CA GLU A 32 9.03 -9.37 0.05
C GLU A 32 10.49 -9.62 0.42
N ARG A 33 10.99 -8.95 1.47
CA ARG A 33 12.36 -9.10 1.97
C ARG A 33 12.54 -10.30 2.91
N GLN A 34 11.46 -10.92 3.40
CA GLN A 34 11.54 -12.09 4.30
C GLN A 34 12.23 -13.30 3.66
N TYR A 35 12.13 -13.46 2.34
CA TYR A 35 12.68 -14.60 1.62
C TYR A 35 13.31 -14.17 0.31
N TYR A 36 14.29 -14.92 -0.18
CA TYR A 36 14.83 -14.71 -1.51
C TYR A 36 13.79 -15.03 -2.58
N ILE A 37 13.62 -14.11 -3.54
CA ILE A 37 12.75 -14.27 -4.70
C ILE A 37 13.61 -14.11 -5.95
N LYS A 38 13.55 -15.10 -6.85
CA LYS A 38 14.23 -15.04 -8.15
C LYS A 38 13.85 -13.76 -8.91
N PRO A 39 14.77 -13.14 -9.66
CA PRO A 39 14.50 -11.89 -10.37
C PRO A 39 13.39 -12.00 -11.42
N SER A 40 13.20 -13.19 -12.02
CA SER A 40 12.08 -13.48 -12.92
C SER A 40 10.72 -13.41 -12.21
N GLU A 41 10.62 -14.04 -11.06
CA GLU A 41 9.41 -14.06 -10.22
C GLU A 41 9.05 -12.66 -9.72
N ARG A 42 10.05 -11.88 -9.30
CA ARG A 42 9.85 -10.48 -8.91
C ARG A 42 9.26 -9.65 -10.04
N ARG A 43 9.79 -9.78 -11.27
CA ARG A 43 9.27 -9.10 -12.47
C ARG A 43 7.84 -9.52 -12.80
N ARG A 44 7.53 -10.82 -12.69
CA ARG A 44 6.18 -11.37 -12.92
C ARG A 44 5.16 -10.80 -11.92
N LEU A 45 5.52 -10.74 -10.64
CA LEU A 45 4.67 -10.18 -9.59
C LEU A 45 4.47 -8.67 -9.77
N ALA A 46 5.52 -7.92 -10.12
CA ALA A 46 5.42 -6.49 -10.41
C ALA A 46 4.45 -6.21 -11.55
N LYS A 47 4.55 -6.94 -12.67
CA LYS A 47 3.61 -6.83 -13.81
C LYS A 47 2.17 -7.12 -13.38
N LYS A 48 1.95 -8.21 -12.62
CA LYS A 48 0.62 -8.58 -12.11
C LYS A 48 0.03 -7.50 -11.18
N ARG A 49 0.84 -6.87 -10.34
CA ARG A 49 0.41 -5.75 -9.47
C ARG A 49 0.02 -4.52 -10.29
N GLY A 50 0.78 -4.18 -11.33
CA GLY A 50 0.48 -3.08 -12.24
C GLY A 50 -0.88 -3.26 -12.94
N ILE A 51 -1.12 -4.45 -13.50
CA ILE A 51 -2.40 -4.79 -14.16
C ILE A 51 -3.57 -4.64 -13.18
N LYS A 52 -3.44 -5.19 -11.96
CA LYS A 52 -4.48 -5.05 -10.92
C LYS A 52 -4.74 -3.60 -10.52
N ARG A 53 -3.71 -2.75 -10.49
CA ARG A 53 -3.86 -1.32 -10.17
C ARG A 53 -4.70 -0.62 -11.24
N VAL A 54 -4.34 -0.79 -12.51
CA VAL A 54 -5.04 -0.17 -13.63
C VAL A 54 -6.48 -0.66 -13.71
N ALA A 55 -6.73 -1.96 -13.56
CA ALA A 55 -8.08 -2.52 -13.54
C ALA A 55 -8.95 -1.91 -12.42
N LYS A 56 -8.36 -1.72 -11.23
CA LYS A 56 -9.05 -1.07 -10.11
C LYS A 56 -9.32 0.42 -10.35
N GLU A 57 -8.39 1.13 -10.98
CA GLU A 57 -8.57 2.55 -11.35
C GLU A 57 -9.66 2.71 -12.41
N LYS A 58 -9.70 1.81 -13.41
CA LYS A 58 -10.77 1.78 -14.42
C LYS A 58 -12.13 1.50 -13.79
N ALA A 59 -12.26 0.44 -12.99
CA ALA A 59 -13.51 0.11 -12.31
C ALA A 59 -14.06 1.25 -11.44
N LYS A 60 -13.18 2.02 -10.79
CA LYS A 60 -13.58 3.22 -10.03
C LYS A 60 -14.08 4.35 -10.92
N ARG A 61 -13.46 4.53 -12.09
CA ARG A 61 -13.88 5.54 -13.07
C ARG A 61 -15.23 5.19 -13.67
N ASP A 62 -15.41 3.92 -14.03
CA ASP A 62 -16.66 3.41 -14.61
C ASP A 62 -17.81 3.48 -13.60
N ALA A 63 -17.55 3.29 -12.29
CA ALA A 63 -18.55 3.44 -11.24
C ALA A 63 -18.86 4.89 -10.84
N MET A 64 -18.06 5.86 -11.34
CA MET A 64 -18.23 7.29 -11.07
C MET A 64 -18.90 8.03 -12.23
N MET A 65 -18.91 7.42 -13.42
CA MET A 65 -19.80 7.77 -14.53
C MET A 65 -21.18 7.18 -14.30
#